data_AF-A0A2T6F6R9-F1
#
_entry.id   AF-A0A2T6F6R9-F1
#
_cell.length_a   1.000
_cell.length_b   1.000
_cell.length_c   1.000
_cell.angle_alpha   90.00
_cell.angle_beta   90.00
_cell.angle_gamma   90.00
#
_symmetry.space_group_name_H-M   'P 1'
#
loop_
_entity.id
_entity.type
_entity.pdbx_description
1 polymer ?
#
loop_
_entity_poly.entity_id
_entity_poly.type
_entity_poly.pdbx_seq_one_letter_code
_entity_poly.pdbx_strand_id
1 'polypeptide(L)'
;MMVTAIIAGQGVGLVPAAITATALADNRLVKLWDFDWPEDYAYHLVLPDANYGRAVGAFRKWLIDELGRYPHATTLCQIGSRPGA
;
A
#
# COMPACT_ATOMS: atom_id res chain seq x y z
N MET A 1 15.14 9.51 -5.57
CA MET A 1 13.66 9.58 -5.52
C MET A 1 13.10 9.10 -6.84
N MET A 2 12.47 7.93 -6.88
CA MET A 2 12.04 7.30 -8.14
C MET A 2 10.79 7.98 -8.75
N VAL A 3 9.80 8.31 -7.93
CA VAL A 3 8.55 8.95 -8.38
C VAL A 3 8.79 10.32 -9.03
N THR A 4 9.70 11.12 -8.47
CA THR A 4 10.04 12.44 -9.02
C THR A 4 10.67 12.36 -10.41
N ALA A 5 11.51 11.34 -10.66
CA ALA A 5 12.12 11.12 -11.98
C ALA A 5 11.06 10.70 -13.03
N ILE A 6 10.09 9.89 -12.62
CA ILE A 6 8.95 9.49 -13.47
C ILE A 6 8.09 10.70 -13.81
N ILE A 7 7.76 11.54 -12.83
CA ILE A 7 7.02 12.80 -13.04
C ILE A 7 7.79 13.74 -13.98
N ALA A 8 9.12 13.76 -13.90
CA ALA A 8 9.98 14.55 -14.80
C ALA A 8 10.12 13.95 -16.21
N GLY A 9 9.41 12.85 -16.52
CA GLY A 9 9.44 12.23 -17.84
C GLY A 9 10.71 11.43 -18.14
N GLN A 10 11.50 11.07 -17.13
CA GLN A 10 12.74 10.31 -17.31
C GLN A 10 12.51 8.80 -17.55
N GLY A 11 11.26 8.36 -17.64
CA GLY A 11 10.91 6.97 -17.94
C GLY A 11 9.56 6.54 -17.37
N VAL A 12 9.35 5.23 -17.36
CA VAL A 12 8.16 4.56 -16.80
C VAL A 12 8.58 3.77 -15.57
N GLY A 13 7.69 3.65 -14.57
CA GLY A 13 7.99 2.90 -13.35
C GLY A 13 6.78 2.17 -12.80
N LEU A 14 7.01 0.97 -12.28
CA LEU A 14 6.05 0.23 -11.48
C LEU A 14 6.15 0.74 -10.03
N VAL A 15 5.10 1.39 -9.55
CA VAL A 15 5.07 2.04 -8.24
C VAL A 15 3.74 1.67 -7.56
N PRO A 16 3.72 1.46 -6.23
CA PRO A 16 2.49 1.22 -5.49
C PRO A 16 1.45 2.30 -5.76
N ALA A 17 0.21 1.89 -6.06
CA ALA A 17 -0.89 2.78 -6.39
C ALA A 17 -1.15 3.85 -5.31
N ALA A 18 -0.94 3.49 -4.03
CA ALA A 18 -1.08 4.41 -2.91
C ALA A 18 -0.14 5.63 -2.99
N ILE A 19 1.06 5.47 -3.56
CA ILE A 19 2.05 6.55 -3.66
C ILE A 19 1.76 7.44 -4.86
N THR A 20 1.18 6.89 -5.93
CA THR A 20 0.87 7.63 -7.16
C THR A 20 -0.53 8.20 -7.20
N ALA A 21 -1.39 7.87 -6.24
CA ALA A 21 -2.81 8.28 -6.21
C ALA A 21 -3.00 9.79 -6.43
N THR A 22 -2.25 10.63 -5.71
CA THR A 22 -2.32 12.10 -5.88
C THR A 22 -1.81 12.53 -7.24
N ALA A 23 -0.70 11.96 -7.72
CA ALA A 23 -0.13 12.32 -9.02
C ALA A 23 -1.03 11.91 -10.20
N LEU A 24 -1.80 10.83 -10.06
CA LEU A 24 -2.84 10.41 -11.01
C LEU A 24 -4.04 11.35 -10.95
N ALA A 25 -4.49 11.73 -9.75
CA ALA A 25 -5.60 12.68 -9.58
C ALA A 25 -5.27 14.07 -10.15
N ASP A 26 -4.00 14.50 -10.03
CA ASP A 26 -3.51 15.76 -10.55
C ASP A 26 -3.16 15.72 -12.06
N ASN A 27 -3.46 14.63 -12.77
CA ASN A 27 -3.08 14.41 -14.18
C ASN A 27 -1.57 14.56 -14.47
N ARG A 28 -0.70 14.44 -13.46
CA ARG A 28 0.77 14.50 -13.62
C ARG A 28 1.34 13.17 -14.07
N LEU A 29 0.60 12.08 -13.87
CA LEU A 29 0.92 10.73 -14.32
C LEU A 29 -0.31 10.14 -15.01
N VAL A 30 -0.06 9.19 -15.91
CA VAL A 30 -1.09 8.38 -16.56
C VAL A 30 -0.78 6.90 -16.33
N LYS A 31 -1.82 6.10 -16.07
CA LYS A 31 -1.71 4.63 -15.98
C LYS A 31 -1.49 4.09 -17.40
N LEU A 32 -0.33 3.48 -17.65
CA LEU A 32 0.04 2.98 -18.98
C LEU A 32 -0.66 1.67 -19.36
N TRP A 33 -0.92 0.81 -18.37
CA TRP A 33 -1.55 -0.49 -18.56
C TRP A 33 -2.68 -0.69 -17.58
N ASP A 34 -3.76 -1.32 -18.02
CA ASP A 34 -4.93 -1.55 -17.17
C ASP A 34 -4.92 -2.90 -16.43
N PHE A 35 -3.82 -3.65 -16.48
CA PHE A 35 -3.68 -4.85 -15.66
C PHE A 35 -3.17 -4.47 -14.26
N ASP A 36 -3.77 -5.07 -13.25
CA ASP A 36 -3.21 -5.09 -11.90
C ASP A 36 -2.18 -6.20 -11.81
N TRP A 37 -1.02 -5.89 -11.27
CA TRP A 37 -0.02 -6.89 -10.95
C TRP A 37 -0.31 -7.42 -9.54
N PRO A 38 -0.75 -8.68 -9.38
CA PRO A 38 -1.09 -9.24 -8.08
C PRO A 38 0.20 -9.61 -7.34
N GLU A 39 0.96 -8.60 -6.96
CA GLU A 39 2.08 -8.77 -6.05
C GLU A 39 1.57 -8.73 -4.61
N ASP A 40 1.90 -9.77 -3.84
CA ASP A 40 1.62 -9.90 -2.40
C ASP A 40 2.52 -8.96 -1.57
N TYR A 41 2.84 -7.76 -2.07
CA TYR A 41 3.61 -6.77 -1.33
C TYR A 41 2.75 -6.18 -0.21
N ALA A 42 2.88 -6.77 0.98
CA ALA A 42 2.28 -6.26 2.20
C ALA A 42 3.17 -5.18 2.84
N TYR A 43 2.54 -4.10 3.32
CA TYR A 43 3.21 -3.17 4.22
C TYR A 43 3.27 -3.81 5.62
N HIS A 44 4.48 -4.15 6.07
CA HIS A 44 4.68 -4.80 7.37
C HIS A 44 4.88 -3.77 8.48
N LEU A 45 4.07 -3.88 9.55
CA LEU A 45 4.32 -3.17 10.81
C LEU A 45 5.26 -4.02 11.68
N VAL A 46 6.55 -3.65 11.69
CA VAL A 46 7.57 -4.35 12.49
C VAL A 46 7.61 -3.75 13.90
N LEU A 47 7.37 -4.58 14.91
CA LEU A 47 7.39 -4.21 16.33
C LEU A 47 8.38 -5.13 17.07
N PRO A 48 9.16 -4.60 18.03
CA PRO A 48 9.97 -5.43 18.91
C PRO A 48 9.08 -6.31 19.80
N ASP A 49 9.59 -7.48 20.20
CA ASP A 49 8.78 -8.53 20.80
C ASP A 49 8.25 -8.24 22.22
N ALA A 50 7.16 -8.95 22.54
CA ALA A 50 6.43 -9.16 23.80
C ALA A 50 5.94 -7.96 24.65
N ASN A 51 6.54 -6.77 24.60
CA ASN A 51 6.14 -5.66 25.49
C ASN A 51 6.06 -4.30 24.77
N TYR A 52 5.35 -4.26 23.65
CA TYR A 52 4.95 -2.99 23.07
C TYR A 52 3.94 -2.31 24.01
N GLY A 53 4.27 -1.12 24.50
CA GLY A 53 3.46 -0.43 25.51
C GLY A 53 2.03 -0.15 25.04
N ARG A 54 1.14 0.17 25.99
CA ARG A 54 -0.31 0.40 25.75
C ARG A 54 -0.61 1.35 24.57
N ALA A 55 0.24 2.35 24.37
CA ALA A 55 0.09 3.32 23.29
C ALA A 55 0.31 2.70 21.90
N VAL A 56 1.27 1.78 21.78
CA VAL A 56 1.57 1.07 20.52
C VAL A 56 0.45 0.10 20.19
N GLY A 57 -0.11 -0.60 21.19
CA GLY A 57 -1.29 -1.45 21.01
C GLY A 57 -2.52 -0.66 20.55
N ALA A 58 -2.78 0.50 21.15
CA ALA A 58 -3.86 1.39 20.73
C ALA A 58 -3.65 1.92 19.31
N PHE A 59 -2.42 2.31 18.95
CA PHE A 59 -2.08 2.76 17.60
C PHE A 59 -2.25 1.64 16.56
N ARG A 60 -1.76 0.43 16.84
CA ARG A 60 -1.95 -0.72 15.96
C ARG A 60 -3.43 -1.00 15.73
N LYS A 61 -4.25 -0.97 16.78
CA LYS A 61 -5.70 -1.16 16.65
C LYS A 61 -6.33 -0.09 15.77
N TRP A 62 -6.04 1.18 16.07
CA TRP A 62 -6.52 2.30 15.26
C TRP A 62 -6.09 2.18 13.79
N LEU A 63 -4.83 1.82 13.52
CA LEU A 63 -4.29 1.69 12.18
C LEU A 63 -5.06 0.64 11.35
N ILE A 64 -5.36 -0.51 11.95
CA ILE A 64 -6.13 -1.56 11.28
C ILE A 64 -7.57 -1.12 11.02
N ASP A 65 -8.21 -0.46 11.99
CA ASP A 65 -9.55 0.09 11.82
C ASP A 65 -9.59 1.16 10.71
N GLU A 66 -8.55 2.00 10.62
CA GLU A 66 -8.42 3.03 9.59
C GLU A 66 -8.24 2.42 8.19
N LEU A 67 -7.40 1.39 8.06
CA LEU A 67 -7.21 0.68 6.79
C LEU A 67 -8.50 0.03 6.30
N GLY A 68 -9.36 -0.45 7.20
CA GLY A 68 -10.68 -0.98 6.87
C GLY A 68 -11.65 0.06 6.27
N ARG A 69 -11.41 1.36 6.47
CA ARG A 69 -12.22 2.45 5.89
C ARG A 69 -11.85 2.79 4.46
N TYR A 70 -10.70 2.30 3.96
CA TYR A 70 -10.22 2.54 2.60
C TYR A 70 -10.27 1.23 1.79
N PRO A 71 -11.43 0.88 1.19
CA PRO A 71 -11.64 -0.41 0.54
C PRO A 71 -10.77 -0.67 -0.70
N HIS A 72 -10.08 0.36 -1.23
CA HIS A 72 -9.16 0.22 -2.35
C HIS A 72 -7.88 -0.57 -2.01
N ALA A 73 -7.58 -0.76 -0.71
CA ALA A 73 -6.47 -1.59 -0.24
C ALA A 73 -6.90 -3.05 0.06
N THR A 74 -8.20 -3.32 0.09
CA THR A 74 -8.75 -4.59 0.61
C THR A 74 -8.72 -5.73 -0.40
N THR A 75 -8.68 -5.44 -1.71
CA THR A 75 -8.68 -6.49 -2.75
C THR A 75 -7.44 -7.39 -2.68
N LEU A 76 -6.31 -6.92 -2.14
CA LEU A 76 -5.09 -7.71 -1.99
C LEU A 76 -5.03 -8.53 -0.69
N CYS A 77 -5.70 -8.09 0.38
CA CYS A 77 -5.70 -8.82 1.66
C CYS A 77 -6.51 -10.14 1.61
N GLN A 78 -7.43 -10.29 0.64
CA GLN A 78 -8.24 -11.51 0.51
C GLN A 78 -7.53 -12.67 -0.19
N ILE A 79 -6.38 -12.43 -0.86
CA ILE A 79 -5.69 -13.47 -1.64
C ILE A 79 -4.76 -14.32 -0.75
N GLY A 80 -4.24 -13.75 0.34
CA GLY A 80 -3.38 -14.45 1.31
C GLY A 80 -4.10 -15.35 2.32
N SER A 81 -5.44 -15.39 2.33
CA SER A 81 -6.23 -16.25 3.22
C SER A 81 -6.64 -17.56 2.54
N ARG A 82 -5.66 -18.37 2.13
CA ARG A 82 -5.87 -19.82 1.94
C ARG A 82 -5.77 -20.53 3.29
N PRO A 83 -6.84 -21.16 3.81
CA PRO A 83 -6.73 -22.06 4.95
C PRO A 83 -6.22 -23.43 4.46
N GLY A 84 -5.18 -23.95 5.11
CA GLY A 84 -4.82 -25.37 5.07
C GLY A 84 -3.48 -25.71 4.42
N ALA A 85 -2.46 -25.87 5.26
CA ALA A 85 -1.58 -27.04 5.31
C ALA A 85 -0.94 -27.12 6.70
#